data_AF-A0A7X5SBS8-F1
#
_entry.id   AF-A0A7X5SBS8-F1
#
_cell.length_a   1.000
_cell.length_b   1.000
_cell.length_c   1.000
_cell.angle_alpha   90.00
_cell.angle_beta   90.00
_cell.angle_gamma   90.00
#
_symmetry.space_group_name_H-M   'P 1'
#
loop_
_entity.id
_entity.type
_entity.pdbx_description
1 polymer ?
#
loop_
_entity_poly.entity_id
_entity_poly.type
_entity_poly.pdbx_seq_one_letter_code
_entity_poly.pdbx_strand_id
1 'polypeptide(L)'
;YAAQRIKDAVVDTMRRQGLERPSVDVDSPDLRLNLSLRKGRATISVDLGGGPLHRRGWRMAQNDAPLKENLAAAVLLRAGWPRAYADGGGLLDPMCGSGTLLIEGALMAADVAPGLQRYGSDLPSRWRGFDREGWQQLVGEAREH
;
A
#
# COMPACT_ATOMS: atom_id res chain seq x y z
N TYR A 1 4.44 14.59 20.30
CA TYR A 1 3.95 14.21 21.64
C TYR A 1 3.19 12.88 21.64
N ALA A 2 2.10 12.71 20.86
CA ALA A 2 1.29 11.48 20.89
C ALA A 2 2.03 10.19 20.47
N ALA A 3 2.83 10.22 19.40
CA ALA A 3 3.60 9.06 18.94
C ALA A 3 4.62 8.56 20.00
N GLN A 4 5.29 9.50 20.67
CA GLN A 4 6.24 9.19 21.74
C GLN A 4 5.54 8.55 22.94
N ARG A 5 4.38 9.08 23.34
CA ARG A 5 3.56 8.51 24.42
C ARG A 5 3.09 7.09 24.12
N ILE A 6 2.73 6.79 22.86
CA ILE A 6 2.39 5.42 22.46
C ILE A 6 3.60 4.50 22.54
N LYS A 7 4.74 4.93 21.99
CA LYS A 7 5.97 4.16 22.05
C LYS A 7 6.31 3.81 23.51
N ASP A 8 6.25 4.80 24.39
CA ASP A 8 6.53 4.61 25.81
C ASP A 8 5.52 3.64 26.43
N ALA A 9 4.22 3.79 26.15
CA ALA A 9 3.19 2.86 26.64
C ALA A 9 3.36 1.42 26.15
N VAL A 10 3.79 1.23 24.90
CA VAL A 10 4.09 -0.10 24.33
C VAL A 10 5.31 -0.70 25.03
N VAL A 11 6.39 0.06 25.16
CA VAL A 11 7.61 -0.36 25.86
C VAL A 11 7.32 -0.72 27.32
N ASP A 12 6.56 0.10 28.02
CA ASP A 12 6.20 -0.12 29.43
C ASP A 12 5.32 -1.35 29.61
N THR A 13 4.44 -1.63 28.63
CA THR A 13 3.60 -2.84 28.66
C THR A 13 4.43 -4.10 28.41
N MET A 14 5.34 -4.09 27.45
CA MET A 14 6.25 -5.22 27.20
C MET A 14 7.17 -5.49 28.39
N ARG A 15 7.75 -4.43 28.98
CA ARG A 15 8.57 -4.54 30.20
C ARG A 15 7.81 -5.13 31.38
N ARG A 16 6.55 -4.71 31.59
CA ARG A 16 5.69 -5.28 32.65
C ARG A 16 5.40 -6.77 32.44
N GLN A 17 5.45 -7.26 31.21
CA GLN A 17 5.29 -8.67 30.88
C GLN A 17 6.62 -9.45 30.90
N GLY A 18 7.74 -8.82 31.29
CA GLY A 18 9.07 -9.45 31.28
C GLY A 18 9.65 -9.65 29.87
N LEU A 19 9.06 -9.03 28.84
CA LEU A 19 9.56 -9.10 27.48
C LEU A 19 10.69 -8.08 27.25
N GLU A 20 11.55 -8.40 26.29
CA GLU A 20 12.65 -7.52 25.89
C GLU A 20 12.12 -6.18 25.34
N ARG A 21 12.87 -5.09 25.58
CA ARG A 21 12.50 -3.77 25.10
C ARG A 21 12.55 -3.74 23.56
N PRO A 22 11.47 -3.36 22.87
CA PRO A 22 11.50 -3.23 21.42
C PRO A 22 12.39 -2.06 21.00
N SER A 23 13.16 -2.27 19.92
CA SER A 23 13.86 -1.20 19.19
C SER A 23 12.88 -0.46 18.27
N VAL A 24 13.27 0.73 17.79
CA VAL A 24 12.49 1.51 16.83
C VAL A 24 13.33 1.68 15.58
N ASP A 25 12.85 1.10 14.47
CA ASP A 25 13.36 1.31 13.12
C ASP A 25 12.32 2.13 12.34
N VAL A 26 12.70 3.30 11.84
CA VAL A 26 11.80 4.20 11.11
C VAL A 26 11.69 3.80 9.64
N ASP A 27 12.75 3.20 9.11
CA ASP A 27 12.90 2.86 7.69
C ASP A 27 12.34 1.46 7.41
N SER A 28 12.63 0.49 8.27
CA SER A 28 12.21 -0.90 8.13
C SER A 28 11.60 -1.49 9.42
N PRO A 29 10.45 -0.98 9.90
CA PRO A 29 9.80 -1.49 11.10
C PRO A 29 9.18 -2.88 10.90
N ASP A 30 9.27 -3.76 11.89
CA ASP A 30 8.52 -5.03 11.90
C ASP A 30 7.01 -4.82 12.04
N LEU A 31 6.64 -3.80 12.82
CA LEU A 31 5.27 -3.46 13.17
C LEU A 31 5.12 -1.94 13.11
N ARG A 32 4.26 -1.47 12.21
CA ARG A 32 3.89 -0.05 12.15
C ARG A 32 2.52 0.14 12.79
N LEU A 33 2.47 1.00 13.81
CA LEU A 33 1.26 1.37 14.53
C LEU A 33 0.81 2.75 14.10
N ASN A 34 -0.45 2.88 13.72
CA ASN A 34 -1.08 4.15 13.38
C ASN A 34 -2.04 4.55 14.50
N LEU A 35 -1.91 5.79 14.98
CA LEU A 35 -2.86 6.41 15.90
C LEU A 35 -3.66 7.47 15.14
N SER A 36 -4.98 7.34 15.16
CA SER A 36 -5.89 8.40 14.76
C SER A 36 -6.62 8.93 15.99
N LEU A 37 -6.57 10.25 16.19
CA LEU A 37 -7.36 10.94 17.22
C LEU A 37 -8.39 11.81 16.51
N ARG A 38 -9.67 11.48 16.66
CA ARG A 38 -10.77 12.24 16.06
C ARG A 38 -11.91 12.41 17.06
N LYS A 39 -12.30 13.66 17.31
CA LYS A 39 -13.39 14.03 18.24
C LYS A 39 -13.24 13.37 19.62
N GLY A 40 -12.04 13.42 20.19
CA GLY A 40 -11.75 12.82 21.51
C GLY A 40 -11.62 11.29 21.52
N ARG A 41 -11.82 10.60 20.40
CA ARG A 41 -11.64 9.15 20.30
C ARG A 41 -10.30 8.80 19.69
N ALA A 42 -9.49 8.06 20.44
CA ALA A 42 -8.23 7.47 19.97
C ALA A 42 -8.51 6.09 19.35
N THR A 43 -7.98 5.84 18.15
CA THR A 43 -8.00 4.53 17.48
C THR A 43 -6.57 4.15 17.13
N ILE A 44 -6.14 2.98 17.60
CA ILE A 44 -4.83 2.41 17.27
C ILE A 44 -5.07 1.26 16.30
N SER A 45 -4.32 1.24 15.20
CA SER A 45 -4.39 0.20 14.17
C SER A 45 -3.01 -0.27 13.75
N VAL A 46 -2.90 -1.54 13.37
CA VAL A 46 -1.69 -2.12 12.77
C VAL A 46 -1.71 -1.88 11.27
N ASP A 47 -0.62 -1.37 10.71
CA ASP A 47 -0.42 -1.27 9.26
C ASP A 47 0.09 -2.60 8.71
N LEU A 48 -0.72 -3.24 7.88
CA LEU A 48 -0.38 -4.48 7.18
C LEU A 48 0.19 -4.22 5.78
N GLY A 49 0.05 -3.00 5.25
CA GLY A 49 0.39 -2.68 3.87
C GLY A 49 1.81 -2.15 3.68
N GLY A 50 2.62 -2.06 4.73
CA GLY A 50 4.00 -1.56 4.64
C GLY A 50 4.07 -0.13 4.09
N GLY A 51 3.10 0.73 4.42
CA GLY A 51 3.02 2.12 3.98
C GLY A 51 2.05 2.39 2.81
N PRO A 52 2.14 3.57 2.17
CA PRO A 52 1.14 4.04 1.21
C PRO A 52 0.96 3.16 -0.03
N LEU A 53 -0.28 2.70 -0.27
CA LEU A 53 -0.64 1.79 -1.38
C LEU A 53 -0.51 2.40 -2.79
N HIS A 54 -0.36 3.72 -2.93
CA HIS A 54 -0.12 4.34 -4.25
C HIS A 54 1.24 3.93 -4.83
N ARG A 55 2.21 3.57 -3.98
CA ARG A 55 3.50 3.05 -4.45
C ARG A 55 3.33 1.63 -4.95
N ARG A 56 3.02 1.47 -6.24
CA ARG A 56 2.74 0.18 -6.89
C ARG A 56 3.99 -0.70 -7.10
N GLY A 57 5.18 -0.10 -7.08
CA GLY A 57 6.46 -0.78 -7.33
C GLY A 57 7.05 -0.51 -8.71
N TRP A 58 6.24 -0.06 -9.70
CA TRP A 58 6.73 0.20 -11.06
C TRP A 58 7.44 1.56 -11.22
N ARG A 59 7.17 2.53 -10.34
CA ARG A 59 7.75 3.89 -10.45
C ARG A 59 9.12 3.96 -9.78
N MET A 60 10.17 3.93 -10.60
CA MET A 60 11.57 4.02 -10.16
C MET A 60 12.07 5.47 -9.93
N ALA A 61 11.59 6.44 -10.72
CA ALA A 61 11.99 7.84 -10.62
C ALA A 61 10.78 8.76 -10.44
N GLN A 62 10.88 9.72 -9.52
CA GLN A 62 9.90 10.80 -9.36
C GLN A 62 10.37 12.00 -10.19
N ASN A 63 9.66 12.29 -11.28
CA ASN A 63 9.71 13.60 -11.92
C ASN A 63 8.95 14.62 -11.05
N ASP A 64 8.98 15.91 -11.38
CA ASP A 64 8.25 16.93 -10.62
C ASP A 64 6.73 16.68 -10.64
N ALA A 65 6.14 16.61 -9.44
CA ALA A 65 4.70 16.54 -9.16
C ALA A 65 3.86 15.55 -9.99
N PRO A 66 4.17 14.23 -9.98
CA PRO A 66 3.41 13.24 -10.71
C PRO A 66 2.06 12.97 -10.02
N LEU A 67 1.02 12.75 -10.83
CA LEU A 67 -0.27 12.26 -10.36
C LEU A 67 -0.08 10.96 -9.58
N LYS A 68 -0.66 10.87 -8.37
CA LYS A 68 -0.65 9.64 -7.58
C LYS A 68 -1.37 8.51 -8.32
N GLU A 69 -0.80 7.32 -8.29
CA GLU A 69 -1.26 6.12 -8.98
C GLU A 69 -2.69 5.75 -8.58
N ASN A 70 -3.00 5.82 -7.28
CA ASN A 70 -4.35 5.54 -6.79
C ASN A 70 -5.39 6.57 -7.28
N LEU A 71 -4.98 7.82 -7.49
CA LEU A 71 -5.86 8.85 -8.05
C LEU A 71 -6.06 8.63 -9.55
N ALA A 72 -5.01 8.29 -10.29
CA ALA A 72 -5.10 7.89 -11.69
C ALA A 72 -6.07 6.72 -11.88
N ALA A 73 -5.93 5.66 -11.07
CA ALA A 73 -6.86 4.54 -11.04
C ALA A 73 -8.31 4.97 -10.79
N ALA A 74 -8.55 5.85 -9.80
CA ALA A 74 -9.88 6.36 -9.51
C ALA A 74 -10.48 7.16 -10.69
N VAL A 75 -9.66 7.95 -11.39
CA VAL A 75 -10.08 8.71 -12.58
C VAL A 75 -10.47 7.76 -13.70
N LEU A 76 -9.67 6.73 -14.00
CA LEU A 76 -9.96 5.74 -15.03
C LEU A 76 -11.25 4.96 -14.74
N LEU A 77 -11.43 4.51 -13.49
CA LEU A 77 -12.66 3.85 -13.06
C LEU A 77 -13.87 4.77 -13.24
N ARG A 78 -13.76 6.04 -12.86
CA ARG A 78 -14.82 7.03 -13.03
C ARG A 78 -15.11 7.35 -14.50
N ALA A 79 -14.09 7.31 -15.35
CA ALA A 79 -14.22 7.48 -16.80
C ALA A 79 -14.80 6.24 -17.50
N GLY A 80 -15.03 5.13 -16.77
CA GLY A 80 -15.55 3.89 -17.34
C GLY A 80 -14.51 3.13 -18.17
N TRP A 81 -13.22 3.36 -17.93
CA TRP A 81 -12.13 2.76 -18.72
C TRP A 81 -12.24 1.23 -18.88
N PRO A 82 -12.48 0.42 -17.83
CA PRO A 82 -12.56 -1.04 -18.00
C PRO A 82 -13.63 -1.47 -19.01
N ARG A 83 -14.79 -0.79 -19.01
CA ARG A 83 -15.85 -1.06 -19.96
C ARG A 83 -15.47 -0.62 -21.37
N ALA A 84 -14.91 0.58 -21.50
CA ALA A 84 -14.47 1.10 -22.80
C ALA A 84 -13.42 0.18 -23.45
N TYR A 85 -12.48 -0.37 -22.66
CA TYR A 85 -11.50 -1.35 -23.14
C TYR A 85 -12.16 -2.67 -23.57
N ALA A 86 -13.09 -3.21 -22.76
CA ALA A 86 -13.82 -4.44 -23.09
C ALA A 86 -14.63 -4.31 -24.41
N ASP A 87 -15.12 -3.10 -24.71
CA ASP A 87 -15.82 -2.79 -25.95
C ASP A 87 -14.86 -2.55 -27.15
N GLY A 88 -13.54 -2.76 -26.97
CA GLY A 88 -12.50 -2.58 -28.00
C GLY A 88 -11.93 -1.17 -28.12
N GLY A 89 -12.19 -0.31 -27.14
CA GLY A 89 -11.72 1.08 -27.10
C GLY A 89 -10.24 1.22 -26.72
N GLY A 90 -9.62 2.33 -27.17
CA GLY A 90 -8.26 2.71 -26.82
C GLY A 90 -8.19 3.81 -25.76
N LEU A 91 -7.11 3.84 -24.98
CA LEU A 91 -6.80 4.93 -24.05
C LEU A 91 -5.73 5.85 -24.66
N LEU A 92 -6.05 7.13 -24.78
CA LEU A 92 -5.11 8.17 -25.25
C LEU A 92 -5.00 9.27 -24.19
N ASP A 93 -3.77 9.59 -23.81
CA ASP A 93 -3.46 10.76 -22.97
C ASP A 93 -2.48 11.65 -23.74
N PRO A 94 -2.93 12.75 -24.37
CA PRO A 94 -2.08 13.63 -25.17
C PRO A 94 -1.13 14.48 -24.32
N MET A 95 -1.29 14.48 -22.99
CA MET A 95 -0.47 15.23 -22.04
C MET A 95 0.02 14.28 -20.93
N CYS A 96 0.48 13.08 -21.32
CA CYS A 96 0.69 11.97 -20.41
C CYS A 96 1.73 12.22 -19.30
N GLY A 97 2.62 13.21 -19.47
CA GLY A 97 3.66 13.53 -18.50
C GLY A 97 4.45 12.27 -18.12
N SER A 98 4.38 11.86 -16.85
CA SER A 98 5.03 10.64 -16.35
C SER A 98 4.32 9.32 -16.73
N GLY A 99 3.25 9.37 -17.52
CA GLY A 99 2.52 8.21 -18.03
C GLY A 99 1.59 7.53 -17.01
N THR A 100 1.34 8.12 -15.83
CA THR A 100 0.59 7.45 -14.74
C THR A 100 -0.77 6.93 -15.19
N LEU A 101 -1.55 7.72 -15.95
CA LEU A 101 -2.86 7.29 -16.44
C LEU A 101 -2.76 6.13 -17.44
N LEU A 102 -1.78 6.18 -18.35
CA LEU A 102 -1.57 5.13 -19.33
C LEU A 102 -1.10 3.83 -18.67
N ILE A 103 -0.21 3.91 -17.68
CA ILE A 103 0.31 2.74 -16.96
C ILE A 103 -0.79 2.12 -16.09
N GLU A 104 -1.50 2.89 -15.26
CA GLU A 104 -2.62 2.32 -14.48
C GLU A 104 -3.72 1.79 -15.41
N GLY A 105 -3.97 2.44 -16.56
CA GLY A 105 -4.93 1.97 -17.56
C GLY A 105 -4.54 0.64 -18.20
N ALA A 106 -3.27 0.48 -18.56
CA ALA A 106 -2.74 -0.77 -19.09
C ALA A 106 -2.78 -1.90 -18.04
N LEU A 107 -2.41 -1.60 -16.78
CA LEU A 107 -2.49 -2.57 -15.68
C LEU A 107 -3.94 -3.00 -15.42
N MET A 108 -4.91 -2.08 -15.48
CA MET A 108 -6.34 -2.41 -15.39
C MET A 108 -6.82 -3.29 -16.55
N ALA A 109 -6.39 -2.97 -17.78
CA ALA A 109 -6.79 -3.71 -18.97
C ALA A 109 -6.22 -5.14 -18.98
N ALA A 110 -5.02 -5.32 -18.43
CA ALA A 110 -4.36 -6.61 -18.29
C ALA A 110 -4.71 -7.34 -16.97
N ASP A 111 -5.71 -6.87 -16.21
CA ASP A 111 -6.13 -7.43 -14.92
C ASP A 111 -4.98 -7.62 -13.89
N VAL A 112 -3.96 -6.77 -13.96
CA VAL A 112 -2.79 -6.87 -13.08
C VAL A 112 -3.13 -6.29 -11.70
N ALA A 113 -3.01 -7.13 -10.66
CA ALA A 113 -3.23 -6.70 -9.30
C ALA A 113 -2.28 -5.53 -8.91
N PRO A 114 -2.81 -4.42 -8.35
CA PRO A 114 -2.04 -3.19 -8.14
C PRO A 114 -0.90 -3.33 -7.12
N GLY A 115 -0.97 -4.33 -6.24
CA GLY A 115 0.07 -4.60 -5.24
C GLY A 115 1.13 -5.60 -5.69
N LEU A 116 0.98 -6.23 -6.86
CA LEU A 116 1.75 -7.41 -7.24
C LEU A 116 3.25 -7.16 -7.33
N GLN A 117 3.64 -6.00 -7.85
CA GLN A 117 5.04 -5.62 -8.04
C GLN A 117 5.64 -4.91 -6.82
N ARG A 118 4.82 -4.58 -5.82
CA ARG A 118 5.24 -3.70 -4.72
C ARG A 118 6.24 -4.34 -3.78
N TYR A 119 6.05 -5.62 -3.48
CA TYR A 119 6.79 -6.31 -2.43
C TYR A 119 7.81 -7.32 -2.98
N GLY A 120 7.77 -7.63 -4.28
CA GLY A 120 8.64 -8.65 -4.86
C GLY A 120 8.44 -10.01 -4.17
N SER A 121 9.49 -10.50 -3.50
CA SER A 121 9.47 -11.70 -2.67
C SER A 121 9.17 -11.46 -1.19
N ASP A 122 9.10 -10.20 -0.77
CA ASP A 122 8.90 -9.83 0.63
C ASP A 122 7.43 -9.84 1.03
N LEU A 123 7.19 -9.91 2.34
CA LEU A 123 5.84 -9.76 2.90
C LEU A 123 5.48 -8.28 3.09
N PRO A 124 4.20 -7.91 2.94
CA PRO A 124 3.72 -6.56 3.23
C PRO A 124 3.94 -6.10 4.68
N SER A 125 4.00 -7.06 5.61
CA SER A 125 4.20 -6.82 7.03
C SER A 125 4.96 -7.98 7.66
N ARG A 126 5.81 -7.68 8.65
CA ARG A 126 6.50 -8.67 9.49
C ARG A 126 5.76 -8.93 10.82
N TRP A 127 4.54 -8.39 10.96
CA TRP A 127 3.69 -8.64 12.12
C TRP A 127 3.42 -10.15 12.29
N ARG A 128 3.57 -10.64 13.51
CA ARG A 128 3.40 -12.06 13.83
C ARG A 128 1.99 -12.60 13.59
N GLY A 129 0.97 -11.73 13.62
CA GLY A 129 -0.42 -12.09 13.31
C GLY A 129 -0.76 -11.99 11.82
N PHE A 130 0.20 -11.70 10.95
CA PHE A 130 -0.03 -11.64 9.51
C PHE A 130 -0.25 -13.04 8.95
N ASP A 131 -1.36 -13.26 8.25
CA ASP A 131 -1.68 -14.51 7.57
C ASP A 131 -0.80 -14.68 6.32
N ARG A 132 0.28 -15.44 6.48
CA ARG A 132 1.27 -15.68 5.42
C ARG A 132 0.73 -16.63 4.36
N GLU A 133 -0.04 -17.62 4.77
CA GLU A 133 -0.57 -18.65 3.87
C GLU A 133 -1.64 -18.04 2.96
N GLY A 134 -2.60 -17.32 3.54
CA GLY A 134 -3.60 -16.58 2.78
C GLY A 134 -2.98 -15.55 1.84
N TRP A 135 -1.92 -14.85 2.26
CA TRP A 135 -1.20 -13.93 1.38
C TRP A 135 -0.53 -14.64 0.19
N GLN A 136 0.14 -15.77 0.43
CA GLN A 136 0.79 -16.53 -0.64
C GLN A 136 -0.23 -17.06 -1.65
N GLN A 137 -1.39 -17.52 -1.18
CA GLN A 137 -2.48 -17.94 -2.05
C GLN A 137 -2.96 -16.77 -2.93
N LEU A 138 -3.25 -15.60 -2.34
CA LEU A 138 -3.68 -14.42 -3.07
C LEU A 138 -2.64 -13.94 -4.10
N VAL A 139 -1.35 -14.02 -3.77
CA VAL A 139 -0.26 -13.68 -4.71
C VAL A 139 -0.16 -14.72 -5.83
N GLY A 140 -0.39 -16.00 -5.54
CA GLY A 140 -0.47 -17.06 -6.54
C GLY A 140 -1.58 -16.80 -7.55
N GLU A 141 -2.81 -16.60 -7.06
CA GLU A 141 -3.98 -16.26 -7.87
C GLU A 141 -3.73 -15.02 -8.75
N ALA A 142 -3.15 -13.96 -8.18
CA ALA A 142 -2.84 -12.73 -8.90
C ALA A 142 -1.71 -12.83 -9.95
N ARG A 143 -0.98 -13.96 -10.02
CA ARG A 143 0.04 -14.22 -11.06
C ARG A 143 -0.47 -15.14 -12.18
N GLU A 144 -1.55 -15.87 -11.93
CA GLU A 144 -2.18 -16.76 -12.89
C GLU A 144 -3.10 -16.01 -13.87
N HIS A 145 -3.59 -14.85 -13.44
CA HIS A 145 -4.31 -13.86 -14.26
C HIS A 145 -3.34 -12.82 -14.84
#